data_AF-A0A833D3C7-F1
#
_entry.id   AF-A0A833D3C7-F1
#
_cell.length_a   1.000
_cell.length_b   1.000
_cell.length_c   1.000
_cell.angle_alpha   90.00
_cell.angle_beta   90.00
_cell.angle_gamma   90.00
#
_symmetry.space_group_name_H-M   'P 1'
#
loop_
_entity.id
_entity.type
_entity.pdbx_description
1 polymer ?
#
loop_
_entity_poly.entity_id
_entity_poly.type
_entity_poly.pdbx_seq_one_letter_code
_entity_poly.pdbx_strand_id
1 'polypeptide(L)'
;MLMKIFNKFKRGAHSSRKRFEDMDGVHKKGGTYQDPSQLSTSQEVFLKNIQRVHEMVVDDLKIPSVDIVAIDSGFSAEKVLEIMRNHPFQFYPVFQKNLDDVIGVMHVRDIAFSILGGHYEIKNIVRDVLFVSASMKILDLLLQMRTTGHRVAMVVDEYGGIDGLITASSIIEELIGETDDEDLLESPQMVRLQDGTFVADARLPLEDFEEQFGFILTDDEKDADLDTLGGLVIYLAGRVPDHREIITHSRGIEFEVLEANPRRVLRLRIRRPIV
;
A
#
# COMPACT_ATOMS: atom_id res chain seq x y z
N MET A 1 14.84 34.21 18.33
CA MET A 1 14.89 33.98 16.86
C MET A 1 13.77 33.02 16.48
N LEU A 2 12.53 33.46 16.68
CA LEU A 2 11.31 32.60 16.69
C LEU A 2 10.09 33.41 16.19
N MET A 3 10.29 34.26 15.18
CA MET A 3 9.31 35.30 14.84
C MET A 3 9.47 35.76 13.39
N LYS A 4 9.15 34.91 12.40
CA LYS A 4 9.15 35.35 10.98
C LYS A 4 8.29 34.60 9.95
N ILE A 5 7.41 33.67 10.33
CA ILE A 5 6.58 32.96 9.31
C ILE A 5 5.06 33.16 9.50
N PHE A 6 4.62 33.83 10.57
CA PHE A 6 3.19 33.95 10.89
C PHE A 6 2.52 35.29 10.51
N ASN A 7 2.88 35.94 9.39
CA ASN A 7 2.20 37.20 9.03
C ASN A 7 2.15 37.52 7.53
N LYS A 8 1.50 36.67 6.73
CA LYS A 8 1.16 36.99 5.33
C LYS A 8 -0.28 36.64 4.94
N PHE A 9 -1.20 36.65 5.91
CA PHE A 9 -2.65 36.53 5.69
C PHE A 9 -3.36 37.72 6.34
N LYS A 10 -3.43 38.85 5.61
CA LYS A 10 -4.47 39.90 5.63
C LYS A 10 -3.88 41.22 5.12
N ARG A 11 -4.15 41.53 3.84
CA ARG A 11 -4.44 42.88 3.30
C ARG A 11 -4.41 42.81 1.78
N GLY A 12 -5.56 43.02 1.15
CA GLY A 12 -5.67 43.08 -0.31
C GLY A 12 -7.08 42.82 -0.86
N ALA A 13 -8.13 43.23 -0.15
CA ALA A 13 -9.43 43.44 -0.80
C ALA A 13 -9.45 44.87 -1.37
N HIS A 14 -10.01 45.00 -2.58
CA HIS A 14 -10.22 46.22 -3.37
C HIS A 14 -9.04 46.77 -4.19
N SER A 15 -8.91 46.24 -5.41
CA SER A 15 -8.73 46.96 -6.69
C SER A 15 -8.28 45.88 -7.70
N SER A 16 -9.05 45.43 -8.69
CA SER A 16 -9.49 46.23 -9.83
C SER A 16 -10.57 45.46 -10.57
N ARG A 17 -11.78 46.01 -10.49
CA ARG A 17 -12.92 45.71 -11.37
C ARG A 17 -12.66 46.47 -12.67
N LYS A 18 -11.87 45.91 -13.59
CA LYS A 18 -11.69 46.35 -14.99
C LYS A 18 -10.65 45.46 -15.68
N ARG A 19 -11.12 44.39 -16.32
CA ARG A 19 -10.50 43.63 -17.43
C ARG A 19 -11.46 42.49 -17.84
N PHE A 20 -12.73 42.85 -17.95
CA PHE A 20 -13.79 42.06 -18.56
C PHE A 20 -14.25 42.93 -19.72
N GLU A 21 -13.63 42.71 -20.88
CA GLU A 21 -13.92 43.22 -22.23
C GLU A 21 -12.61 43.03 -22.99
N ASP A 22 -12.69 42.47 -24.18
CA ASP A 22 -11.59 42.00 -25.04
C ASP A 22 -11.06 40.60 -24.72
N MET A 23 -11.83 39.58 -25.09
CA MET A 23 -11.32 38.41 -25.83
C MET A 23 -12.48 37.51 -26.28
N ASP A 24 -13.31 38.03 -27.19
CA ASP A 24 -14.12 37.18 -28.06
C ASP A 24 -13.23 36.60 -29.16
N GLY A 25 -13.16 35.27 -29.21
CA GLY A 25 -12.76 34.54 -30.41
C GLY A 25 -11.43 33.78 -30.37
N VAL A 26 -11.35 32.67 -29.63
CA VAL A 26 -10.55 31.50 -30.06
C VAL A 26 -11.29 30.21 -29.69
N HIS A 27 -11.34 29.30 -30.67
CA HIS A 27 -12.11 28.05 -30.69
C HIS A 27 -11.99 27.13 -29.47
N LYS A 28 -13.14 26.53 -29.17
CA LYS A 28 -13.39 25.33 -28.35
C LYS A 28 -12.25 24.29 -28.42
N LYS A 29 -11.59 24.06 -27.30
CA LYS A 29 -11.14 22.72 -26.90
C LYS A 29 -11.83 22.37 -25.59
N GLY A 30 -12.66 21.32 -25.63
CA GLY A 30 -13.42 20.85 -24.48
C GLY A 30 -12.47 20.36 -23.39
N GLY A 31 -12.25 21.21 -22.39
CA GLY A 31 -11.94 20.75 -21.04
C GLY A 31 -13.27 20.38 -20.40
N THR A 32 -13.46 19.10 -20.10
CA THR A 32 -14.53 18.64 -19.22
C THR A 32 -14.35 19.37 -17.89
N TYR A 33 -15.21 20.34 -17.60
CA TYR A 33 -15.45 20.74 -16.21
C TYR A 33 -16.04 19.50 -15.52
N GLN A 34 -15.23 18.80 -14.72
CA GLN A 34 -15.75 17.80 -13.80
C GLN A 34 -16.72 18.51 -12.86
N ASP A 35 -17.95 18.02 -12.83
CA ASP A 35 -19.00 18.51 -11.95
C ASP A 35 -18.54 18.34 -10.49
N PRO A 36 -18.47 19.41 -9.67
CA PRO A 36 -18.08 19.31 -8.26
C PRO A 36 -19.06 18.47 -7.42
N SER A 37 -20.19 18.02 -7.99
CA SER A 37 -21.13 17.08 -7.36
C SER A 37 -20.82 15.59 -7.59
N GLN A 38 -19.79 15.24 -8.37
CA GLN A 38 -19.35 13.86 -8.56
C GLN A 38 -18.02 13.65 -7.82
N LEU A 39 -18.10 13.17 -6.58
CA LEU A 39 -16.92 12.66 -5.88
C LEU A 39 -16.40 11.45 -6.66
N SER A 40 -15.09 11.36 -6.89
CA SER A 40 -14.53 10.12 -7.41
C SER A 40 -14.75 9.00 -6.39
N THR A 41 -14.86 7.75 -6.84
CA THR A 41 -15.02 6.58 -5.95
C THR A 41 -13.99 6.59 -4.82
N SER A 42 -12.74 6.95 -5.10
CA SER A 42 -11.67 7.07 -4.09
C SER A 42 -11.91 8.20 -3.08
N GLN A 43 -12.51 9.32 -3.49
CA GLN A 43 -12.89 10.41 -2.56
C GLN A 43 -14.04 10.00 -1.65
N GLU A 44 -15.02 9.24 -2.14
CA GLU A 44 -16.12 8.72 -1.32
C GLU A 44 -15.61 7.70 -0.28
N VAL A 45 -14.71 6.81 -0.68
CA VAL A 45 -14.05 5.85 0.22
C VAL A 45 -13.29 6.58 1.31
N PHE A 46 -12.45 7.55 0.95
CA PHE A 46 -11.70 8.35 1.92
C PHE A 46 -12.61 9.08 2.91
N LEU A 47 -13.72 9.68 2.45
CA LEU A 47 -14.68 10.34 3.34
C LEU A 47 -15.37 9.36 4.30
N LYS A 48 -15.72 8.15 3.84
CA LYS A 48 -16.26 7.09 4.71
C LYS A 48 -15.22 6.64 5.73
N ASN A 49 -13.97 6.48 5.33
CA ASN A 49 -12.88 6.07 6.21
C ASN A 49 -12.60 7.11 7.29
N ILE A 50 -12.66 8.42 6.98
CA ILE A 50 -12.54 9.48 7.99
C ILE A 50 -13.60 9.33 9.08
N GLN A 51 -14.86 9.05 8.73
CA GLN A 51 -15.91 8.87 9.73
C GLN A 51 -15.62 7.68 10.64
N ARG A 52 -15.17 6.56 10.06
CA ARG A 52 -14.77 5.37 10.81
C ARG A 52 -13.60 5.66 11.76
N VAL A 53 -12.50 6.22 11.24
CA VAL A 53 -11.29 6.53 12.04
C VAL A 53 -11.56 7.55 13.13
N HIS A 54 -12.51 8.47 12.94
CA HIS A 54 -12.93 9.40 13.98
C HIS A 54 -13.52 8.70 15.21
N GLU A 55 -14.16 7.55 15.04
CA GLU A 55 -14.74 6.79 16.15
C GLU A 55 -13.75 5.80 16.78
N MET A 56 -12.70 5.39 16.06
CA MET A 56 -11.73 4.41 16.53
C MET A 56 -10.83 4.90 17.67
N VAL A 57 -10.42 3.93 18.48
CA VAL A 57 -9.40 4.06 19.53
C VAL A 57 -8.15 3.25 19.16
N VAL A 58 -7.04 3.50 19.85
CA VAL A 58 -5.77 2.79 19.62
C VAL A 58 -5.93 1.28 19.66
N ASP A 59 -6.80 0.77 20.55
CA ASP A 59 -7.11 -0.65 20.67
C ASP A 59 -7.61 -1.31 19.37
N ASP A 60 -8.36 -0.57 18.55
CA ASP A 60 -8.97 -1.09 17.31
C ASP A 60 -7.93 -1.36 16.20
N LEU A 61 -6.75 -0.73 16.28
CA LEU A 61 -5.74 -0.75 15.20
C LEU A 61 -4.34 -1.18 15.67
N LYS A 62 -4.14 -1.41 16.97
CA LYS A 62 -2.83 -1.81 17.49
C LYS A 62 -2.43 -3.18 16.94
N ILE A 63 -1.12 -3.36 16.75
CA ILE A 63 -0.49 -4.67 16.61
C ILE A 63 -0.45 -5.28 18.01
N PRO A 64 -1.07 -6.45 18.25
CA PRO A 64 -1.05 -7.11 19.55
C PRO A 64 0.38 -7.40 20.02
N SER A 65 0.61 -7.35 21.34
CA SER A 65 1.95 -7.58 21.92
C SER A 65 2.61 -8.90 21.51
N VAL A 66 1.81 -9.95 21.29
CA VAL A 66 2.27 -11.27 20.84
C VAL A 66 2.83 -11.29 19.41
N ASP A 67 2.43 -10.32 18.58
CA ASP A 67 2.86 -10.19 17.18
C ASP A 67 4.02 -9.19 17.03
N ILE A 68 4.47 -8.58 18.13
CA ILE A 68 5.58 -7.62 18.11
C ILE A 68 6.91 -8.35 17.98
N VAL A 69 7.62 -8.05 16.89
CA VAL A 69 9.03 -8.42 16.75
C VAL A 69 9.91 -7.31 17.34
N ALA A 70 10.51 -7.60 18.49
CA ALA A 70 11.38 -6.68 19.22
C ALA A 70 12.82 -7.18 19.30
N ILE A 71 13.75 -6.27 19.61
CA ILE A 71 15.19 -6.52 19.72
C ILE A 71 15.61 -6.35 21.18
N ASP A 72 16.32 -7.33 21.73
CA ASP A 72 16.97 -7.19 23.03
C ASP A 72 18.17 -6.24 22.90
N SER A 73 18.31 -5.31 23.85
CA SER A 73 19.39 -4.33 23.93
C SER A 73 20.81 -4.94 24.01
N GLY A 74 20.93 -6.22 24.33
CA GLY A 74 22.17 -6.99 24.37
C GLY A 74 22.44 -7.86 23.14
N PHE A 75 21.56 -7.87 22.12
CA PHE A 75 21.79 -8.66 20.91
C PHE A 75 22.98 -8.16 20.08
N SER A 76 23.69 -9.11 19.48
CA SER A 76 24.78 -8.81 18.54
C SER A 76 24.24 -8.36 17.18
N ALA A 77 25.10 -7.73 16.38
CA ALA A 77 24.77 -7.31 15.02
C ALA A 77 24.28 -8.48 14.15
N GLU A 78 24.90 -9.65 14.30
CA GLU A 78 24.52 -10.85 13.55
C GLU A 78 23.11 -11.31 13.90
N LYS A 79 22.75 -11.29 15.18
CA LYS A 79 21.41 -11.69 15.62
C LYS A 79 20.35 -10.71 15.16
N VAL A 80 20.64 -9.41 15.22
CA VAL A 80 19.72 -8.39 14.71
C VAL A 80 19.55 -8.48 13.20
N LEU A 81 20.63 -8.74 12.44
CA LEU A 81 20.53 -9.01 11.00
C LEU A 81 19.68 -10.23 10.67
N GLU A 82 19.74 -11.29 11.49
CA GLU A 82 18.90 -12.47 11.33
C GLU A 82 17.42 -12.11 11.51
N ILE A 83 17.08 -11.36 12.56
CA ILE A 83 15.72 -10.87 12.81
C ILE A 83 15.23 -10.02 11.65
N MET A 84 16.03 -9.04 11.19
CA MET A 84 15.66 -8.15 10.08
C MET A 84 15.42 -8.89 8.76
N ARG A 85 16.16 -9.98 8.51
CA ARG A 85 15.97 -10.81 7.30
C ARG A 85 14.65 -11.57 7.33
N ASN A 86 14.26 -12.07 8.49
CA ASN A 86 13.03 -12.85 8.65
C ASN A 86 11.80 -11.97 8.80
N HIS A 87 11.98 -10.74 9.30
CA HIS A 87 10.90 -9.80 9.59
C HIS A 87 11.29 -8.42 9.05
N PRO A 88 10.98 -8.07 7.79
CA PRO A 88 11.47 -6.85 7.14
C PRO A 88 10.68 -5.60 7.54
N PHE A 89 10.61 -5.30 8.83
CA PHE A 89 9.92 -4.12 9.35
C PHE A 89 10.79 -2.86 9.28
N GLN A 90 10.12 -1.69 9.20
CA GLN A 90 10.80 -0.39 9.22
C GLN A 90 11.33 -0.02 10.61
N PHE A 91 10.65 -0.50 11.65
CA PHE A 91 10.93 -0.16 13.05
C PHE A 91 10.94 -1.42 13.91
N TYR A 92 11.84 -1.45 14.89
CA TYR A 92 11.93 -2.52 15.88
C TYR A 92 11.98 -1.92 17.28
N PRO A 93 11.02 -2.22 18.17
CA PRO A 93 11.13 -1.89 19.57
C PRO A 93 12.39 -2.52 20.17
N VAL A 94 13.05 -1.80 21.06
CA VAL A 94 14.20 -2.30 21.80
C VAL A 94 13.82 -2.44 23.26
N PHE A 95 14.06 -3.62 23.83
CA PHE A 95 13.79 -3.88 25.24
C PHE A 95 15.05 -4.31 25.99
N GLN A 96 15.03 -4.21 27.31
CA GLN A 96 16.16 -4.63 28.14
C GLN A 96 15.96 -5.98 28.84
N LYS A 97 14.81 -6.21 29.50
CA LYS A 97 14.53 -7.47 30.20
C LYS A 97 13.49 -8.33 29.50
N ASN A 98 12.39 -7.69 29.12
CA ASN A 98 11.25 -8.28 28.45
C ASN A 98 10.51 -7.17 27.71
N LEU A 99 9.44 -7.53 27.00
CA LEU A 99 8.67 -6.57 26.23
C LEU A 99 8.01 -5.47 27.08
N ASP A 100 7.84 -5.65 28.39
CA ASP A 100 7.34 -4.60 29.28
C ASP A 100 8.40 -3.52 29.62
N ASP A 101 9.67 -3.78 29.30
CA ASP A 101 10.82 -2.91 29.56
C ASP A 101 11.39 -2.34 28.26
N VAL A 102 10.52 -1.72 27.44
CA VAL A 102 10.90 -1.05 26.19
C VAL A 102 11.65 0.24 26.50
N ILE A 103 12.87 0.33 25.99
CA ILE A 103 13.74 1.51 26.14
C ILE A 103 13.70 2.44 24.93
N GLY A 104 13.09 2.02 23.83
CA GLY A 104 12.95 2.84 22.63
C GLY A 104 12.67 2.03 21.37
N VAL A 105 12.96 2.63 20.23
CA VAL A 105 12.76 2.04 18.90
C VAL A 105 13.97 2.32 17.99
N MET A 106 14.30 1.36 17.14
CA MET A 106 15.32 1.52 16.09
C MET A 106 14.69 1.50 14.72
N HIS A 107 15.17 2.37 13.83
CA HIS A 107 14.80 2.34 12.42
C HIS A 107 15.74 1.42 11.63
N VAL A 108 15.19 0.61 10.73
CA VAL A 108 15.93 -0.39 9.93
C VAL A 108 17.16 0.18 9.21
N ARG A 109 17.04 1.40 8.68
CA ARG A 109 18.14 2.14 8.03
C ARG A 109 19.29 2.46 8.99
N ASP A 110 18.97 2.88 10.22
CA ASP A 110 19.99 3.27 11.20
C ASP A 110 20.75 2.03 11.67
N ILE A 111 20.04 0.91 11.85
CA ILE A 111 20.64 -0.41 12.12
C ILE A 111 21.59 -0.80 10.98
N ALA A 112 21.10 -0.76 9.74
CA ALA A 112 21.90 -1.15 8.57
C ALA A 112 23.17 -0.31 8.42
N PHE A 113 23.08 1.02 8.56
CA PHE A 113 24.25 1.90 8.49
C PHE A 113 25.23 1.67 9.63
N SER A 114 24.74 1.43 10.85
CA SER A 114 25.59 1.16 12.01
C SER A 114 26.38 -0.15 11.85
N ILE A 115 25.75 -1.18 11.30
CA ILE A 115 26.38 -2.48 11.03
C ILE A 115 27.39 -2.37 9.88
N LEU A 116 27.01 -1.77 8.75
CA LEU A 116 27.89 -1.58 7.60
C LEU A 116 29.10 -0.70 7.92
N GLY A 117 28.94 0.25 8.85
CA GLY A 117 30.03 1.09 9.35
C GLY A 117 30.96 0.40 10.35
N GLY A 118 30.68 -0.83 10.78
CA GLY A 118 31.50 -1.56 11.76
C GLY A 118 31.45 -1.00 13.19
N HIS A 119 30.47 -0.14 13.50
CA HIS A 119 30.30 0.51 14.79
C HIS A 119 28.91 0.22 15.36
N TYR A 120 28.55 -1.06 15.38
CA TYR A 120 27.26 -1.49 15.90
C TYR A 120 27.19 -1.31 17.42
N GLU A 121 26.35 -0.38 17.84
CA GLU A 121 26.01 -0.17 19.24
C GLU A 121 24.57 0.33 19.33
N ILE A 122 23.67 -0.52 19.86
CA ILE A 122 22.24 -0.24 19.98
C ILE A 122 21.97 1.10 20.67
N LYS A 123 22.75 1.43 21.71
CA LYS A 123 22.60 2.68 22.48
C LYS A 123 22.75 3.95 21.63
N ASN A 124 23.48 3.88 20.51
CA ASN A 124 23.72 5.03 19.64
C ASN A 124 22.63 5.21 18.57
N ILE A 125 21.80 4.19 18.34
CA ILE A 125 20.79 4.17 17.27
C ILE A 125 19.37 3.99 17.80
N VAL A 126 19.20 3.62 19.07
CA VAL A 126 17.89 3.62 19.74
C VAL A 126 17.41 5.05 19.94
N ARG A 127 16.14 5.28 19.65
CA ARG A 127 15.47 6.56 19.82
C ARG A 127 14.28 6.41 20.76
N ASP A 128 13.89 7.52 21.38
CA ASP A 128 12.71 7.56 22.23
C ASP A 128 11.47 7.09 21.47
N VAL A 129 10.53 6.50 22.22
CA VAL A 129 9.24 6.01 21.72
C VAL A 129 8.11 6.60 22.57
N LEU A 130 6.96 6.85 21.95
CA LEU A 130 5.77 7.28 22.69
C LEU A 130 5.13 6.10 23.40
N PHE A 131 4.58 6.35 24.59
CA PHE A 131 3.71 5.41 25.29
C PHE A 131 2.30 6.00 25.36
N VAL A 132 1.30 5.22 24.97
CA VAL A 132 -0.10 5.66 24.90
C VAL A 132 -1.05 4.59 25.43
N SER A 133 -2.21 5.01 25.92
CA SER A 133 -3.27 4.10 26.36
C SER A 133 -4.04 3.54 25.17
N ALA A 134 -4.49 2.28 25.27
CA ALA A 134 -5.37 1.63 24.30
C ALA A 134 -6.68 2.41 24.07
N SER A 135 -7.16 3.16 25.07
CA SER A 135 -8.41 3.95 24.97
C SER A 135 -8.24 5.31 24.29
N MET A 136 -7.02 5.71 23.90
CA MET A 136 -6.77 7.00 23.24
C MET A 136 -7.40 7.01 21.84
N LYS A 137 -7.95 8.15 21.41
CA LYS A 137 -8.47 8.28 20.04
C LYS A 137 -7.33 8.24 19.01
N ILE A 138 -7.54 7.52 17.91
CA ILE A 138 -6.53 7.35 16.86
C ILE A 138 -6.08 8.69 16.27
N LEU A 139 -7.01 9.61 16.01
CA LEU A 139 -6.69 10.92 15.45
C LEU A 139 -5.89 11.81 16.41
N ASP A 140 -6.12 11.69 17.72
CA ASP A 140 -5.33 12.40 18.74
C ASP A 140 -3.91 11.83 18.81
N LEU A 141 -3.77 10.51 18.73
CA LEU A 141 -2.47 9.84 18.63
C LEU A 141 -1.73 10.32 17.37
N LEU A 142 -2.37 10.32 16.20
CA LEU A 142 -1.76 10.77 14.95
C LEU A 142 -1.29 12.23 15.04
N LEU A 143 -2.08 13.10 15.66
CA LEU A 143 -1.70 14.49 15.92
C LEU A 143 -0.48 14.59 16.84
N GLN A 144 -0.45 13.80 17.92
CA GLN A 144 0.68 13.76 18.85
C GLN A 144 1.96 13.22 18.18
N MET A 145 1.86 12.14 17.41
CA MET A 145 2.95 11.57 16.61
C MET A 145 3.51 12.60 15.63
N ARG A 146 2.64 13.32 14.91
CA ARG A 146 3.05 14.40 13.99
C ARG A 146 3.75 15.55 14.71
N THR A 147 3.28 15.92 15.90
CA THR A 147 3.80 17.06 16.66
C THR A 147 5.15 16.74 17.30
N THR A 148 5.31 15.52 17.79
CA THR A 148 6.53 15.06 18.47
C THR A 148 7.56 14.46 17.50
N GLY A 149 7.17 14.16 16.26
CA GLY A 149 8.02 13.55 15.24
C GLY A 149 8.18 12.02 15.38
N HIS A 150 7.47 11.39 16.31
CA HIS A 150 7.49 9.93 16.47
C HIS A 150 6.63 9.26 15.40
N ARG A 151 7.09 8.11 14.90
CA ARG A 151 6.37 7.29 13.91
C ARG A 151 5.83 5.98 14.47
N VAL A 152 6.22 5.64 15.70
CA VAL A 152 5.81 4.45 16.44
C VAL A 152 5.43 4.86 17.85
N ALA A 153 4.41 4.21 18.39
CA ALA A 153 4.04 4.29 19.79
C ALA A 153 3.83 2.88 20.35
N MET A 154 4.24 2.68 21.60
CA MET A 154 3.93 1.50 22.40
C MET A 154 2.61 1.73 23.11
N VAL A 155 1.74 0.73 23.08
CA VAL A 155 0.44 0.74 23.75
C VAL A 155 0.60 0.07 25.10
N VAL A 156 0.17 0.76 26.16
CA VAL A 156 0.21 0.25 27.54
C VAL A 156 -1.18 -0.12 28.04
N ASP A 157 -1.26 -1.20 28.81
CA ASP A 157 -2.45 -1.57 29.56
C ASP A 157 -2.56 -0.78 30.89
N GLU A 158 -3.60 -1.06 31.67
CA GLU A 158 -3.86 -0.42 32.96
C GLU A 158 -2.87 -0.82 34.06
N TYR A 159 -2.12 -1.89 33.85
CA TYR A 159 -1.12 -2.42 34.78
C TYR A 159 0.30 -1.96 34.42
N GLY A 160 0.46 -1.23 33.30
CA GLY A 160 1.73 -0.75 32.79
C GLY A 160 2.51 -1.76 31.94
N GLY A 161 1.88 -2.87 31.56
CA GLY A 161 2.42 -3.83 30.60
C GLY A 161 2.27 -3.34 29.16
N ILE A 162 3.07 -3.89 28.25
CA ILE A 162 2.91 -3.64 26.82
C ILE A 162 1.78 -4.50 26.27
N ASP A 163 0.74 -3.82 25.80
CA ASP A 163 -0.46 -4.39 25.23
C ASP A 163 -0.42 -4.40 23.68
N GLY A 164 0.42 -3.52 23.10
CA GLY A 164 0.61 -3.50 21.67
C GLY A 164 1.56 -2.44 21.15
N LEU A 165 1.59 -2.30 19.83
CA LEU A 165 2.35 -1.29 19.10
C LEU A 165 1.48 -0.71 17.99
N ILE A 166 1.63 0.58 17.73
CA ILE A 166 0.93 1.24 16.63
C ILE A 166 1.88 2.17 15.88
N THR A 167 1.73 2.23 14.56
CA THR A 167 2.53 3.10 13.71
C THR A 167 1.67 4.19 13.09
N ALA A 168 2.27 5.34 12.80
CA ALA A 168 1.59 6.39 12.05
C ALA A 168 1.17 5.91 10.66
N SER A 169 1.95 4.99 10.05
CA SER A 169 1.61 4.39 8.77
C SER A 169 0.32 3.58 8.82
N SER A 170 0.12 2.76 9.87
CA SER A 170 -1.13 1.99 10.05
C SER A 170 -2.35 2.90 10.15
N ILE A 171 -2.23 4.02 10.86
CA ILE A 171 -3.31 5.01 10.98
C ILE A 171 -3.61 5.67 9.62
N ILE A 172 -2.56 6.01 8.87
CA ILE A 172 -2.68 6.64 7.55
C ILE A 172 -3.29 5.65 6.54
N GLU A 173 -2.88 4.39 6.58
CA GLU A 173 -3.45 3.30 5.78
C GLU A 173 -4.94 3.13 6.07
N GLU A 174 -5.34 3.17 7.33
CA GLU A 174 -6.76 3.08 7.69
C GLU A 174 -7.61 4.27 7.18
N LEU A 175 -7.02 5.46 7.11
CA LEU A 175 -7.65 6.66 6.55
C LEU A 175 -7.75 6.61 5.03
N ILE A 176 -6.67 6.20 4.37
CA ILE A 176 -6.61 6.05 2.92
C ILE A 176 -7.48 4.85 2.47
N GLY A 177 -7.64 3.87 3.35
CA GLY A 177 -8.08 2.51 3.03
C GLY A 177 -6.88 1.69 2.55
N GLU A 178 -7.07 0.38 2.38
CA GLU A 178 -6.28 -0.28 1.34
C GLU A 178 -6.59 0.51 0.06
N THR A 179 -5.62 1.31 -0.40
CA THR A 179 -5.52 1.43 -1.83
C THR A 179 -5.33 0.00 -2.27
N ASP A 180 -6.41 -0.61 -2.75
CA ASP A 180 -6.30 -1.37 -3.96
C ASP A 180 -5.50 -0.46 -4.90
N ASP A 181 -4.17 -0.66 -4.88
CA ASP A 181 -3.24 -0.28 -5.94
C ASP A 181 -3.68 -0.95 -7.28
N GLU A 182 -4.87 -1.56 -7.33
CA GLU A 182 -5.57 -1.99 -8.53
C GLU A 182 -5.88 -0.82 -9.47
N ASP A 183 -6.08 0.41 -8.97
CA ASP A 183 -6.29 1.63 -9.79
C ASP A 183 -5.01 2.44 -10.09
N LEU A 184 -3.90 2.18 -9.37
CA LEU A 184 -2.62 2.89 -9.54
C LEU A 184 -1.57 2.09 -10.32
N LEU A 185 -1.76 0.77 -10.48
CA LEU A 185 -1.09 0.03 -11.54
C LEU A 185 -1.70 0.47 -12.86
N GLU A 186 -0.86 0.78 -13.85
CA GLU A 186 -1.29 1.02 -15.24
C GLU A 186 -2.41 0.04 -15.60
N SER A 187 -3.51 0.55 -16.19
CA SER A 187 -4.66 -0.25 -16.65
C SER A 187 -4.16 -1.58 -17.21
N PRO A 188 -4.70 -2.75 -16.81
CA PRO A 188 -4.12 -4.05 -17.09
C PRO A 188 -3.70 -4.14 -18.56
N GLN A 189 -2.38 -4.16 -18.79
CA GLN A 189 -1.84 -4.04 -20.14
C GLN A 189 -1.58 -5.42 -20.73
N MET A 190 -1.81 -5.50 -22.03
CA MET A 190 -1.30 -6.56 -22.87
C MET A 190 -0.31 -5.95 -23.86
N VAL A 191 0.93 -6.45 -23.85
CA VAL A 191 2.00 -6.00 -24.73
C VAL A 191 2.40 -7.12 -25.66
N ARG A 192 2.43 -6.82 -26.96
CA ARG A 192 2.97 -7.73 -27.98
C ARG A 192 4.49 -7.61 -28.02
N LEU A 193 5.18 -8.75 -27.86
CA LEU A 193 6.63 -8.86 -27.99
C LEU A 193 7.05 -9.01 -29.46
N GLN A 194 8.34 -8.76 -29.72
CA GLN A 194 8.91 -8.82 -31.06
C GLN A 194 8.86 -10.23 -31.68
N ASP A 195 8.85 -11.27 -30.84
CA ASP A 195 8.75 -12.68 -31.26
C ASP A 195 7.31 -13.10 -31.60
N GLY A 196 6.34 -12.19 -31.53
CA GLY A 196 4.94 -12.44 -31.82
C GLY A 196 4.14 -13.01 -30.64
N THR A 197 4.77 -13.23 -29.50
CA THR A 197 4.08 -13.60 -28.25
C THR A 197 3.54 -12.36 -27.56
N PHE A 198 2.63 -12.55 -26.60
CA PHE A 198 2.05 -11.46 -25.82
C PHE A 198 2.35 -11.68 -24.34
N VAL A 199 2.55 -10.60 -23.61
CA VAL A 199 2.61 -10.61 -22.14
C VAL A 199 1.45 -9.79 -21.63
N ALA A 200 0.61 -10.39 -20.79
CA ALA A 200 -0.58 -9.76 -20.25
C ALA A 200 -0.57 -9.82 -18.72
N ASP A 201 -1.14 -8.77 -18.12
CA ASP A 201 -1.63 -8.81 -16.74
C ASP A 201 -2.79 -9.82 -16.63
N ALA A 202 -2.78 -10.66 -15.61
CA ALA A 202 -3.85 -11.64 -15.39
C ALA A 202 -5.21 -10.99 -15.08
N ARG A 203 -5.22 -9.71 -14.65
CA ARG A 203 -6.43 -8.91 -14.44
C ARG A 203 -7.06 -8.38 -15.73
N LEU A 204 -6.43 -8.59 -16.88
CA LEU A 204 -6.97 -8.16 -18.16
C LEU A 204 -8.40 -8.73 -18.33
N PRO A 205 -9.42 -7.86 -18.57
CA PRO A 205 -10.77 -8.31 -18.85
C PRO A 205 -10.79 -9.28 -20.04
N LEU A 206 -11.60 -10.33 -19.94
CA LEU A 206 -11.71 -11.27 -21.06
C LEU A 206 -12.25 -10.61 -22.32
N GLU A 207 -13.12 -9.62 -22.18
CA GLU A 207 -13.64 -8.82 -23.30
C GLU A 207 -12.48 -8.15 -24.07
N ASP A 208 -11.57 -7.46 -23.36
CA ASP A 208 -10.39 -6.81 -23.94
C ASP A 208 -9.41 -7.82 -24.57
N PHE A 209 -9.30 -9.01 -23.97
CA PHE A 209 -8.53 -10.11 -24.53
C PHE A 209 -9.15 -10.59 -25.86
N GLU A 210 -10.46 -10.78 -25.90
CA GLU A 210 -11.19 -11.24 -27.08
C GLU A 210 -11.19 -10.22 -28.23
N GLU A 211 -11.09 -8.91 -27.95
CA GLU A 211 -10.91 -7.90 -29.01
C GLU A 211 -9.64 -8.14 -29.83
N GLN A 212 -8.56 -8.58 -29.20
CA GLN A 212 -7.27 -8.84 -29.86
C GLN A 212 -7.14 -10.29 -30.36
N PHE A 213 -7.73 -11.23 -29.63
CA PHE A 213 -7.56 -12.66 -29.88
C PHE A 213 -8.70 -13.31 -30.67
N GLY A 214 -9.84 -12.63 -30.79
CA GLY A 214 -11.12 -13.17 -31.25
C GLY A 214 -11.88 -13.83 -30.09
N PHE A 215 -13.16 -14.15 -30.31
CA PHE A 215 -13.95 -14.91 -29.33
C PHE A 215 -13.33 -16.29 -29.11
N ILE A 216 -12.83 -16.53 -27.91
CA ILE A 216 -12.12 -17.77 -27.57
C ILE A 216 -12.93 -18.66 -26.64
N LEU A 217 -13.83 -18.08 -25.84
CA LEU A 217 -14.59 -18.81 -24.84
C LEU A 217 -15.57 -19.81 -25.49
N THR A 218 -15.55 -21.04 -25.00
CA THR A 218 -16.57 -22.06 -25.21
C THR A 218 -17.85 -21.72 -24.46
N ASP A 219 -18.97 -22.36 -24.81
CA ASP A 219 -20.26 -22.08 -24.16
C ASP A 219 -20.19 -22.40 -22.64
N ASP A 220 -19.51 -23.49 -22.27
CA ASP A 220 -19.30 -23.87 -20.86
C ASP A 220 -18.45 -22.84 -20.09
N GLU A 221 -17.49 -22.16 -20.75
CA GLU A 221 -16.64 -21.13 -20.13
C GLU A 221 -17.39 -19.80 -19.97
N LYS A 222 -18.36 -19.51 -20.86
CA LYS A 222 -19.24 -18.32 -20.73
C LYS A 222 -20.23 -18.46 -19.58
N ASP A 223 -20.71 -19.67 -19.34
CA ASP A 223 -21.63 -19.98 -18.23
C ASP A 223 -20.94 -19.97 -16.86
N ALA A 224 -19.60 -19.95 -16.83
CA ALA A 224 -18.79 -19.97 -15.61
C ALA A 224 -18.56 -18.58 -14.97
N ASP A 225 -19.17 -17.51 -15.51
CA ASP A 225 -19.11 -16.12 -15.00
C ASP A 225 -17.66 -15.64 -14.76
N LEU A 226 -16.82 -15.82 -15.78
CA LEU A 226 -15.41 -15.46 -15.73
C LEU A 226 -15.20 -14.03 -16.23
N ASP A 227 -14.61 -13.17 -15.40
CA ASP A 227 -14.37 -11.77 -15.76
C ASP A 227 -12.98 -11.51 -16.38
N THR A 228 -11.96 -12.29 -15.99
CA THR A 228 -10.54 -11.98 -16.25
C THR A 228 -9.76 -13.13 -16.86
N LEU A 229 -8.66 -12.80 -17.54
CA LEU A 229 -7.75 -13.76 -18.14
C LEU A 229 -7.16 -14.75 -17.11
N GLY A 230 -6.84 -14.26 -15.91
CA GLY A 230 -6.40 -15.10 -14.79
C GLY A 230 -7.48 -16.07 -14.31
N GLY A 231 -8.73 -15.62 -14.26
CA GLY A 231 -9.89 -16.46 -13.96
C GLY A 231 -10.03 -17.60 -14.97
N LEU A 232 -9.91 -17.31 -16.27
CA LEU A 232 -9.93 -18.33 -17.32
C LEU A 232 -8.81 -19.37 -17.14
N VAL A 233 -7.58 -18.94 -16.89
CA VAL A 233 -6.45 -19.87 -16.72
C VAL A 233 -6.62 -20.76 -15.49
N ILE A 234 -7.14 -20.23 -14.37
CA ILE A 234 -7.44 -21.00 -13.17
C ILE A 234 -8.57 -22.00 -13.43
N TYR A 235 -9.61 -21.57 -14.15
CA TYR A 235 -10.72 -22.44 -14.55
C TYR A 235 -10.23 -23.63 -15.38
N LEU A 236 -9.42 -23.38 -16.42
CA LEU A 236 -8.83 -24.41 -17.27
C LEU A 236 -7.91 -25.37 -16.49
N ALA A 237 -7.14 -24.85 -15.53
CA ALA A 237 -6.23 -25.65 -14.72
C ALA A 237 -6.93 -26.38 -13.55
N GLY A 238 -8.14 -25.97 -13.17
CA GLY A 238 -8.85 -26.44 -11.98
C GLY A 238 -8.20 -26.06 -10.64
N ARG A 239 -7.16 -25.22 -10.67
CA ARG A 239 -6.37 -24.75 -9.51
C ARG A 239 -5.58 -23.51 -9.92
N VAL A 240 -4.89 -22.89 -8.96
CA VAL A 240 -3.86 -21.89 -9.29
C VAL A 240 -2.62 -22.62 -9.85
N PRO A 241 -2.21 -22.35 -11.11
CA PRO A 241 -1.04 -22.97 -11.72
C PRO A 241 0.28 -22.37 -11.18
N ASP A 242 1.35 -23.17 -11.23
CA ASP A 242 2.67 -22.76 -10.73
C ASP A 242 3.44 -21.93 -11.77
N HIS A 243 4.50 -21.25 -11.34
CA HIS A 243 5.39 -20.51 -12.23
C HIS A 243 5.95 -21.41 -13.35
N ARG A 244 5.87 -20.94 -14.60
CA ARG A 244 6.23 -21.61 -15.87
C ARG A 244 5.34 -22.77 -16.29
N GLU A 245 4.26 -23.02 -15.57
CA GLU A 245 3.26 -23.98 -16.03
C GLU A 245 2.59 -23.45 -17.32
N ILE A 246 2.31 -24.35 -18.27
CA ILE A 246 1.67 -24.02 -19.54
C ILE A 246 0.28 -24.65 -19.56
N ILE A 247 -0.73 -23.81 -19.71
CA ILE A 247 -2.13 -24.19 -19.82
C ILE A 247 -2.58 -23.99 -21.27
N THR A 248 -3.03 -25.06 -21.91
CA THR A 248 -3.45 -25.04 -23.32
C THR A 248 -4.97 -24.93 -23.40
N HIS A 249 -5.45 -23.90 -24.09
CA HIS A 249 -6.86 -23.73 -24.42
C HIS A 249 -7.26 -24.67 -25.57
N SER A 250 -8.52 -25.08 -25.59
CA SER A 250 -9.14 -25.89 -26.65
C SER A 250 -9.05 -25.25 -28.06
N ARG A 251 -8.83 -23.93 -28.13
CA ARG A 251 -8.69 -23.16 -29.38
C ARG A 251 -7.23 -23.04 -29.83
N GLY A 252 -6.33 -23.77 -29.18
CA GLY A 252 -4.90 -23.83 -29.48
C GLY A 252 -4.04 -22.77 -28.80
N ILE A 253 -4.62 -21.81 -28.08
CA ILE A 253 -3.86 -20.77 -27.37
C ILE A 253 -3.13 -21.39 -26.18
N GLU A 254 -1.86 -21.04 -25.99
CA GLU A 254 -1.09 -21.45 -24.81
C GLU A 254 -0.88 -20.27 -23.87
N PHE A 255 -1.16 -20.51 -22.59
CA PHE A 255 -0.93 -19.58 -21.48
C PHE A 255 0.22 -20.11 -20.61
N GLU A 256 1.38 -19.49 -20.69
CA GLU A 256 2.52 -19.75 -19.81
C GLU A 256 2.47 -18.80 -18.61
N VAL A 257 2.47 -19.36 -17.40
CA VAL A 257 2.45 -18.58 -16.15
C VAL A 257 3.81 -17.94 -15.91
N LEU A 258 3.90 -16.61 -16.07
CA LEU A 258 5.12 -15.88 -15.74
C LEU A 258 5.21 -15.55 -14.27
N GLU A 259 4.08 -15.34 -13.60
CA GLU A 259 4.04 -14.96 -12.20
C GLU A 259 2.71 -15.37 -11.60
N ALA A 260 2.74 -15.99 -10.42
CA ALA A 260 1.57 -16.39 -9.64
C ALA A 260 1.90 -16.38 -8.15
N ASN A 261 0.88 -16.21 -7.33
CA ASN A 261 0.94 -16.41 -5.88
C ASN A 261 -0.02 -17.55 -5.48
N PRO A 262 -0.07 -17.98 -4.20
CA PRO A 262 -0.92 -19.12 -3.80
C PRO A 262 -2.42 -18.96 -4.05
N ARG A 263 -2.90 -17.74 -4.34
CA ARG A 263 -4.32 -17.42 -4.51
C ARG A 263 -4.71 -17.01 -5.94
N ARG A 264 -3.77 -16.52 -6.75
CA ARG A 264 -4.06 -16.01 -8.10
C ARG A 264 -2.86 -16.03 -9.03
N VAL A 265 -3.15 -16.04 -10.33
CA VAL A 265 -2.17 -15.74 -11.39
C VAL A 265 -1.99 -14.23 -11.48
N LEU A 266 -0.75 -13.76 -11.72
CA LEU A 266 -0.40 -12.34 -11.79
C LEU A 266 -0.02 -11.93 -13.21
N ARG A 267 0.79 -12.74 -13.91
CA ARG A 267 1.21 -12.47 -15.29
C ARG A 267 1.25 -13.72 -16.15
N LEU A 268 0.87 -13.53 -17.41
CA LEU A 268 0.79 -14.59 -18.40
C LEU A 268 1.58 -14.21 -19.65
N ARG A 269 2.28 -15.19 -20.22
CA ARG A 269 2.75 -15.13 -21.60
C ARG A 269 1.80 -15.95 -22.46
N ILE A 270 1.34 -15.37 -23.55
CA ILE A 270 0.32 -15.92 -24.41
C ILE A 270 0.95 -16.20 -25.77
N ARG A 271 0.76 -17.43 -26.26
CA ARG A 271 1.24 -17.85 -27.58
C ARG A 271 0.05 -18.31 -28.42
N ARG A 272 0.00 -17.84 -29.66
CA ARG A 272 -0.77 -18.53 -30.69
C ARG A 272 0.10 -19.65 -31.27
N PRO A 273 -0.46 -20.85 -31.50
CA PRO A 273 0.25 -21.86 -32.26
C PRO A 273 0.43 -21.29 -33.67
N ILE A 274 1.67 -21.36 -34.17
CA ILE A 274 1.96 -21.00 -35.55
C ILE A 274 1.23 -22.05 -36.41
N VAL A 275 0.20 -21.62 -37.13
CA VAL A 275 -0.37 -22.38 -38.25
C VAL A 275 0.24 -21.84 -39.54
#